data_AF-A0A5S4VI64-F1
#
_entry.id   AF-A0A5S4VI64-F1
#
_cell.length_a   1.000
_cell.length_b   1.000
_cell.length_c   1.000
_cell.angle_alpha   90.00
_cell.angle_beta   90.00
_cell.angle_gamma   90.00
#
_symmetry.space_group_name_H-M   'P 1'
#
loop_
_entity.id
_entity.type
_entity.pdbx_description
1 polymer ?
#
loop_
_entity_poly.entity_id
_entity_poly.type
_entity_poly.pdbx_seq_one_letter_code
_entity_poly.pdbx_strand_id
1 'polypeptide(L)'
;MEKEYDIVAMGELLIDFTPAGVSETGMCLYERNPGGAPVNMLTAAAKAGLRTAFIGKVGNDMHGKFLIEAVENQNINSDGIILDDNVFTTLAFVNLTKDGERSFAFARKPGADTMIGYKEVDTQILQNTKVFHVGSLSLTDEPARSTTFQAVKCAKNAGAVISYDPNYRAPLWNNEKTAIERMRSMLPFADMIKLSDEETALLTPYENPDEAANYLLDHGIKIVAVTLGKEGVLICNRKDHQKVSGFSSQVVDTTGAGDSFWGGFMSQFVKSKFNPEDCSIEELKKFARYGNAVASLCIEKKGGILSIPEEKETFKRLQLSV
;
A
#
# COMPACT_ATOMS: atom_id res chain seq x y z
N MET A 1 9.58 -25.81 -1.93
CA MET A 1 10.08 -25.34 -0.62
C MET A 1 9.08 -24.34 -0.09
N GLU A 2 8.76 -24.39 1.20
CA GLU A 2 7.87 -23.41 1.82
C GLU A 2 8.57 -22.04 1.81
N LYS A 3 7.88 -21.01 1.32
CA LYS A 3 8.37 -19.63 1.32
C LYS A 3 8.46 -19.13 2.76
N GLU A 4 9.52 -18.41 3.08
CA GLU A 4 9.76 -17.83 4.41
C GLU A 4 8.77 -16.71 4.73
N TYR A 5 8.48 -15.86 3.74
CA TYR A 5 7.56 -14.73 3.89
C TYR A 5 6.24 -15.00 3.19
N ASP A 6 5.15 -14.61 3.84
CA ASP A 6 3.82 -14.63 3.25
C ASP A 6 3.62 -13.43 2.32
N ILE A 7 4.04 -12.23 2.75
CA ILE A 7 4.00 -11.01 1.94
C ILE A 7 5.27 -10.20 2.16
N VAL A 8 5.90 -9.80 1.05
CA VAL A 8 6.99 -8.81 1.06
C VAL A 8 6.51 -7.60 0.29
N ALA A 9 6.77 -6.40 0.79
CA ALA A 9 6.50 -5.17 0.04
C ALA A 9 7.77 -4.32 -0.11
N MET A 10 7.84 -3.59 -1.21
CA MET A 10 8.93 -2.65 -1.49
C MET A 10 8.38 -1.28 -1.87
N GLY A 11 9.00 -0.22 -1.35
CA GLY A 11 8.69 1.15 -1.75
C GLY A 11 9.17 2.17 -0.73
N GLU A 12 8.37 3.20 -0.53
CA GLU A 12 8.67 4.30 0.37
C GLU A 12 8.35 3.99 1.84
N LEU A 13 9.21 4.52 2.71
CA LEU A 13 9.03 4.57 4.16
C LEU A 13 9.45 5.98 4.59
N LEU A 14 8.50 6.75 5.14
CA LEU A 14 8.64 8.19 5.32
C LEU A 14 7.93 8.68 6.58
N ILE A 15 8.22 9.92 6.97
CA ILE A 15 7.50 10.59 8.07
C ILE A 15 6.37 11.43 7.49
N ASP A 16 5.17 11.22 7.99
CA ASP A 16 4.04 12.14 7.84
C ASP A 16 3.98 13.06 9.05
N PHE A 17 4.36 14.33 8.87
CA PHE A 17 4.13 15.38 9.84
C PHE A 17 2.70 15.91 9.69
N THR A 18 1.82 15.51 10.60
CA THR A 18 0.41 15.93 10.61
C THR A 18 0.14 16.98 11.70
N PRO A 19 -0.72 17.99 11.46
CA PRO A 19 -1.05 19.00 12.47
C PRO A 19 -1.63 18.36 13.74
N ALA A 20 -1.05 18.73 14.88
CA ALA A 20 -1.36 18.18 16.20
C ALA A 20 -1.72 19.27 17.22
N GLY A 21 -2.30 20.37 16.72
CA GLY A 21 -2.70 21.52 17.53
C GLY A 21 -1.72 22.67 17.44
N VAL A 22 -1.75 23.54 18.45
CA VAL A 22 -0.98 24.79 18.49
C VAL A 22 -0.30 24.89 19.86
N SER A 23 0.95 25.34 19.89
CA SER A 23 1.70 25.58 21.13
C SER A 23 1.12 26.75 21.93
N GLU A 24 1.55 26.91 23.19
CA GLU A 24 1.20 28.08 24.02
C GLU A 24 1.62 29.42 23.40
N THR A 25 2.66 29.42 22.54
CA THR A 25 3.14 30.59 21.80
C THR A 25 2.43 30.80 20.46
N GLY A 26 1.39 30.02 20.15
CA GLY A 26 0.61 30.16 18.91
C GLY A 26 1.21 29.49 17.68
N MET A 27 2.22 28.62 17.83
CA MET A 27 2.88 27.94 16.71
C MET A 27 2.18 26.63 16.36
N CYS A 28 2.06 26.31 15.07
CA CYS A 28 1.54 25.02 14.62
C CYS A 28 2.45 23.89 15.10
N LEU A 29 1.88 22.88 15.75
CA LEU A 29 2.58 21.68 16.18
C LEU A 29 2.35 20.56 15.18
N TYR A 30 3.40 19.79 14.93
CA TYR A 30 3.35 18.62 14.08
C TYR A 30 3.64 17.36 14.89
N GLU A 31 2.79 16.35 14.75
CA GLU A 31 3.06 15.00 15.24
C GLU A 31 3.87 14.25 14.19
N ARG A 32 4.89 13.53 14.65
CA ARG A 32 5.78 12.72 13.82
C ARG A 32 5.15 11.33 13.63
N ASN A 33 4.35 11.17 12.58
CA ASN A 33 3.71 9.88 12.30
C ASN A 33 4.53 9.04 11.31
N PRO A 34 4.69 7.73 11.54
CA PRO A 34 5.31 6.86 10.56
C PRO A 34 4.32 6.58 9.42
N GLY A 35 4.79 6.70 8.19
CA GLY A 35 4.00 6.57 6.97
C GLY A 35 4.70 5.72 5.91
N GLY A 36 4.04 5.59 4.76
CA GLY A 36 4.45 4.72 3.65
C GLY A 36 3.39 3.68 3.36
N ALA A 37 2.84 3.72 2.14
CA ALA A 37 1.73 2.84 1.75
C ALA A 37 2.09 1.35 1.81
N PRO A 38 3.29 0.90 1.36
CA PRO A 38 3.70 -0.49 1.50
C PRO A 38 3.66 -0.99 2.95
N VAL A 39 4.11 -0.16 3.90
CA VAL A 39 4.20 -0.55 5.32
C VAL A 39 2.82 -0.53 5.98
N ASN A 40 1.93 0.39 5.60
CA ASN A 40 0.52 0.33 6.01
C ASN A 40 -0.11 -1.00 5.57
N MET A 41 0.11 -1.43 4.32
CA MET A 41 -0.42 -2.69 3.80
C MET A 41 0.16 -3.90 4.56
N LEU A 42 1.48 -3.92 4.76
CA LEU A 42 2.15 -4.98 5.52
C LEU A 42 1.69 -5.04 6.98
N THR A 43 1.39 -3.89 7.61
CA THR A 43 0.90 -3.84 8.99
C THR A 43 -0.46 -4.55 9.10
N ALA A 44 -1.37 -4.30 8.16
CA ALA A 44 -2.65 -5.02 8.14
C ALA A 44 -2.47 -6.53 7.92
N ALA A 45 -1.52 -6.94 7.10
CA ALA A 45 -1.19 -8.35 6.90
C ALA A 45 -0.53 -8.99 8.14
N ALA A 46 0.41 -8.30 8.78
CA ALA A 46 1.12 -8.75 9.98
C ALA A 46 0.17 -8.92 11.17
N LYS A 47 -0.74 -7.95 11.38
CA LYS A 47 -1.79 -8.04 12.41
C LYS A 47 -2.80 -9.15 12.16
N ALA A 48 -2.95 -9.58 10.90
CA ALA A 48 -3.68 -10.79 10.54
C ALA A 48 -2.83 -12.07 10.70
N GLY A 49 -1.66 -12.01 11.35
CA GLY A 49 -0.83 -13.17 11.68
C GLY A 49 0.02 -13.70 10.53
N LEU A 50 0.26 -12.90 9.48
CA LEU A 50 1.15 -13.28 8.37
C LEU A 50 2.61 -12.90 8.65
N ARG A 51 3.54 -13.70 8.13
CA ARG A 51 4.97 -13.38 8.15
C ARG A 51 5.28 -12.37 7.05
N THR A 52 5.73 -11.18 7.43
CA THR A 52 5.93 -10.08 6.49
C THR A 52 7.36 -9.53 6.56
N ALA A 53 7.84 -8.98 5.45
CA ALA A 53 9.10 -8.21 5.42
C ALA A 53 8.98 -6.99 4.52
N PHE A 54 9.74 -5.95 4.84
CA PHE A 54 9.77 -4.71 4.06
C PHE A 54 11.15 -4.50 3.45
N ILE A 55 11.17 -4.07 2.18
CA ILE A 55 12.39 -3.67 1.46
C ILE A 55 12.29 -2.17 1.15
N GLY A 56 13.25 -1.39 1.63
CA GLY A 56 13.25 0.05 1.43
C GLY A 56 14.56 0.70 1.87
N LYS A 57 14.64 2.01 1.72
CA LYS A 57 15.81 2.79 2.16
C LYS A 57 15.34 4.02 2.93
N VAL A 58 15.97 4.26 4.07
CA VAL A 58 15.80 5.46 4.91
C VAL A 58 17.17 6.08 5.19
N GLY A 59 17.20 7.34 5.59
CA GLY A 59 18.45 7.99 5.98
C GLY A 59 18.95 7.45 7.32
N ASN A 60 20.26 7.44 7.56
CA ASN A 60 20.83 7.19 8.88
C ASN A 60 20.68 8.40 9.80
N ASP A 61 19.42 8.81 10.00
CA ASP A 61 19.01 9.96 10.78
C ASP A 61 17.98 9.55 11.85
N MET A 62 17.54 10.51 12.66
CA MET A 62 16.61 10.24 13.75
C MET A 62 15.22 9.80 13.27
N HIS A 63 14.84 10.11 12.03
CA HIS A 63 13.59 9.71 11.42
C HIS A 63 13.68 8.31 10.86
N GLY A 64 14.77 7.98 10.16
CA GLY A 64 15.00 6.63 9.65
C GLY A 64 15.03 5.58 10.76
N LYS A 65 15.73 5.85 11.86
CA LYS A 65 15.76 4.95 13.04
C LYS A 65 14.38 4.78 13.67
N PHE A 66 13.63 5.87 13.81
CA PHE A 66 12.25 5.83 14.31
C PHE A 66 11.33 5.01 13.38
N LEU A 67 11.51 5.09 12.07
CA LEU A 67 10.72 4.33 11.12
C LEU A 67 11.01 2.82 11.17
N ILE A 68 12.29 2.45 11.34
CA ILE A 68 12.67 1.04 11.54
C ILE A 68 12.02 0.49 12.81
N GLU A 69 12.11 1.21 13.93
CA GLU A 69 11.42 0.84 15.17
C GLU A 69 9.90 0.72 14.97
N ALA A 70 9.29 1.63 14.20
CA ALA A 70 7.86 1.58 13.91
C ALA A 70 7.46 0.32 13.11
N VAL A 71 8.29 -0.09 12.14
CA VAL A 71 8.10 -1.33 11.36
C VAL A 71 8.22 -2.56 12.25
N GLU A 72 9.27 -2.62 13.07
CA GLU A 72 9.54 -3.75 13.98
C GLU A 72 8.44 -3.90 15.04
N ASN A 73 7.91 -2.79 15.56
CA ASN A 73 6.79 -2.79 16.50
C ASN A 73 5.49 -3.37 15.90
N GLN A 74 5.36 -3.45 14.57
CA GLN A 74 4.26 -4.16 13.90
C GLN A 74 4.56 -5.63 13.58
N ASN A 75 5.69 -6.17 14.08
CA ASN A 75 6.20 -7.51 13.77
C ASN A 75 6.47 -7.74 12.28
N ILE A 76 6.84 -6.68 11.56
CA ILE A 76 7.31 -6.77 10.17
C ILE A 76 8.83 -6.92 10.21
N ASN A 77 9.38 -7.88 9.47
CA ASN A 77 10.83 -8.05 9.35
C ASN A 77 11.45 -6.83 8.63
N SER A 78 12.44 -6.22 9.29
CA SER A 78 13.14 -5.00 8.88
C SER A 78 14.51 -5.25 8.22
N ASP A 79 14.91 -6.51 8.01
CA ASP A 79 16.25 -6.86 7.47
C ASP A 79 16.47 -6.33 6.04
N GLY A 80 15.39 -6.07 5.30
CA GLY A 80 15.41 -5.46 3.98
C GLY A 80 15.51 -3.92 3.96
N ILE A 81 15.59 -3.27 5.13
CA ILE A 81 15.68 -1.81 5.24
C ILE A 81 17.14 -1.37 5.25
N ILE A 82 17.51 -0.53 4.29
CA ILE A 82 18.85 0.05 4.18
C ILE A 82 18.88 1.41 4.90
N LEU A 83 19.88 1.61 5.75
CA LEU A 83 20.26 2.91 6.32
C LEU A 83 21.36 3.53 5.46
N ASP A 84 21.15 4.77 5.01
CA ASP A 84 22.10 5.48 4.14
C ASP A 84 22.58 6.80 4.79
N ASP A 85 23.89 6.98 4.92
CA ASP A 85 24.49 8.19 5.51
C ASP A 85 24.44 9.42 4.57
N ASN A 86 24.18 9.23 3.27
CA ASN A 86 24.32 10.27 2.26
C ASN A 86 23.00 10.94 1.85
N VAL A 87 21.87 10.38 2.27
CA VAL A 87 20.53 10.85 1.90
C VAL A 87 19.64 10.92 3.13
N PHE A 88 18.76 11.90 3.18
CA PHE A 88 17.89 12.11 4.32
C PHE A 88 16.57 11.36 4.14
N THR A 89 16.00 10.87 5.24
CA THR A 89 14.67 10.26 5.26
C THR A 89 13.62 11.23 4.71
N THR A 90 12.74 10.74 3.83
CA THR A 90 11.67 11.56 3.25
C THR A 90 10.71 12.05 4.31
N LEU A 91 10.38 13.34 4.24
CA LEU A 91 9.39 13.97 5.11
C LEU A 91 8.25 14.53 4.28
N ALA A 92 7.02 14.27 4.71
CA ALA A 92 5.81 14.86 4.17
C ALA A 92 5.18 15.74 5.25
N PHE A 93 4.93 17.00 4.92
CA PHE A 93 4.22 17.94 5.80
C PHE A 93 2.79 18.08 5.31
N VAL A 94 1.83 17.71 6.15
CA VAL A 94 0.41 17.86 5.86
C VAL A 94 -0.03 19.23 6.35
N ASN A 95 -0.56 20.05 5.47
CA ASN A 95 -1.14 21.33 5.81
C ASN A 95 -2.65 21.28 5.60
N LEU A 96 -3.40 21.62 6.65
CA LEU A 96 -4.85 21.78 6.60
C LEU A 96 -5.14 23.24 6.25
N THR A 97 -5.73 23.48 5.08
CA THR A 97 -6.19 24.82 4.72
C THR A 97 -7.36 25.23 5.62
N LYS A 98 -7.68 26.52 5.64
CA LYS A 98 -8.81 27.05 6.43
C LYS A 98 -10.15 26.42 6.03
N ASP A 99 -10.26 25.93 4.81
CA ASP A 99 -11.45 25.29 4.26
C ASP A 99 -11.49 23.77 4.53
N GLY A 100 -10.48 23.25 5.23
CA GLY A 100 -10.37 21.83 5.58
C GLY A 100 -9.71 20.96 4.51
N GLU A 101 -9.26 21.53 3.39
CA GLU A 101 -8.54 20.79 2.36
C GLU A 101 -7.13 20.42 2.84
N ARG A 102 -6.70 19.19 2.57
CA ARG A 102 -5.36 18.70 2.86
C ARG A 102 -4.43 19.02 1.68
N SER A 103 -3.34 19.73 1.95
CA SER A 103 -2.23 19.93 1.02
C SER A 103 -0.96 19.28 1.57
N PHE A 104 -0.09 18.80 0.69
CA PHE A 104 1.14 18.10 1.08
C PHE A 104 2.37 18.84 0.56
N ALA A 105 3.35 19.04 1.42
CA ALA A 105 4.69 19.51 1.05
C ALA A 105 5.71 18.42 1.35
N PHE A 106 6.44 17.97 0.32
CA PHE A 106 7.42 16.88 0.45
C PHE A 106 8.85 17.42 0.47
N ALA A 107 9.60 17.08 1.52
CA ALA A 107 11.05 17.20 1.56
C ALA A 107 11.67 15.90 0.99
N ARG A 108 11.75 15.84 -0.35
CA ARG A 108 12.16 14.66 -1.13
C ARG A 108 12.98 15.07 -2.36
N LYS A 109 14.20 15.59 -2.16
CA LYS A 109 15.07 16.12 -3.26
C LYS A 109 16.59 15.89 -3.02
N PRO A 110 17.12 14.65 -3.09
CA PRO A 110 16.39 13.39 -3.14
C PRO A 110 15.92 12.97 -1.74
N GLY A 111 14.92 12.09 -1.68
CA GLY A 111 14.58 11.37 -0.46
C GLY A 111 15.26 10.01 -0.43
N ALA A 112 15.51 9.44 0.74
CA ALA A 112 16.16 8.13 0.85
C ALA A 112 15.43 7.03 0.06
N ASP A 113 14.09 7.04 0.03
CA ASP A 113 13.27 6.07 -0.70
C ASP A 113 13.45 6.10 -2.21
N THR A 114 13.91 7.22 -2.79
CA THR A 114 14.22 7.30 -4.24
C THR A 114 15.60 6.75 -4.59
N MET A 115 16.43 6.48 -3.59
CA MET A 115 17.87 6.24 -3.76
C MET A 115 18.28 4.79 -3.48
N ILE A 116 17.31 3.87 -3.38
CA ILE A 116 17.59 2.44 -3.29
C ILE A 116 18.06 1.89 -4.65
N GLY A 117 19.23 1.24 -4.65
CA GLY A 117 19.80 0.56 -5.81
C GLY A 117 19.67 -0.96 -5.69
N TYR A 118 19.45 -1.64 -6.82
CA TYR A 118 19.24 -3.10 -6.83
C TYR A 118 20.38 -3.94 -6.26
N LYS A 119 21.63 -3.43 -6.28
CA LYS A 119 22.77 -4.13 -5.65
C LYS A 119 22.69 -4.17 -4.12
N GLU A 120 21.89 -3.30 -3.52
CA GLU A 120 21.69 -3.21 -2.08
C GLU A 120 20.52 -4.09 -1.63
N VAL A 121 19.67 -4.54 -2.57
CA VAL A 121 18.50 -5.36 -2.27
C VAL A 121 18.94 -6.80 -1.98
N ASP A 122 18.58 -7.31 -0.81
CA ASP A 122 18.72 -8.74 -0.54
C ASP A 122 17.71 -9.55 -1.36
N THR A 123 18.22 -10.16 -2.43
CA THR A 123 17.42 -10.99 -3.33
C THR A 123 16.86 -12.25 -2.66
N GLN A 124 17.38 -12.69 -1.51
CA GLN A 124 16.83 -13.84 -0.79
C GLN A 124 15.42 -13.53 -0.26
N ILE A 125 15.18 -12.33 0.26
CA ILE A 125 13.85 -11.89 0.71
C ILE A 125 12.85 -11.97 -0.46
N LEU A 126 13.26 -11.49 -1.65
CA LEU A 126 12.43 -11.54 -2.87
C LEU A 126 12.18 -12.98 -3.35
N GLN A 127 13.19 -13.85 -3.27
CA GLN A 127 13.09 -15.23 -3.72
C GLN A 127 12.24 -16.09 -2.75
N ASN A 128 12.13 -15.70 -1.49
CA ASN A 128 11.44 -16.46 -0.44
C ASN A 128 10.08 -15.87 -0.01
N THR A 129 9.41 -15.10 -0.87
CA THR A 129 8.03 -14.62 -0.63
C THR A 129 6.97 -15.36 -1.45
N LYS A 130 5.73 -15.43 -0.94
CA LYS A 130 4.53 -15.89 -1.68
C LYS A 130 3.91 -14.76 -2.51
N VAL A 131 3.83 -13.55 -1.93
CA VAL A 131 3.31 -12.35 -2.58
C VAL A 131 4.37 -11.26 -2.51
N PHE A 132 4.63 -10.58 -3.63
CA PHE A 132 5.45 -9.38 -3.66
C PHE A 132 4.60 -8.17 -4.05
N HIS A 133 4.59 -7.15 -3.20
CA HIS A 133 3.78 -5.95 -3.38
C HIS A 133 4.64 -4.72 -3.66
N VAL A 134 4.20 -3.89 -4.61
CA VAL A 134 4.83 -2.60 -4.91
C VAL A 134 3.77 -1.53 -5.14
N GLY A 135 4.13 -0.28 -4.88
CA GLY A 135 3.35 0.91 -5.26
C GLY A 135 4.07 1.79 -6.28
N SER A 136 3.38 2.81 -6.81
CA SER A 136 3.95 3.64 -7.89
C SER A 136 4.97 4.68 -7.42
N LEU A 137 5.03 5.01 -6.13
CA LEU A 137 5.94 6.04 -5.61
C LEU A 137 7.40 5.65 -5.83
N SER A 138 7.73 4.35 -5.80
CA SER A 138 9.05 3.83 -6.16
C SER A 138 9.42 4.01 -7.64
N LEU A 139 8.47 4.41 -8.50
CA LEU A 139 8.66 4.64 -9.93
C LEU A 139 8.91 6.13 -10.29
N THR A 140 8.90 7.02 -9.28
CA THR A 140 9.06 8.47 -9.45
C THR A 140 10.46 8.87 -9.92
N ASP A 141 11.51 8.18 -9.45
CA ASP A 141 12.90 8.58 -9.66
C ASP A 141 13.83 7.36 -9.86
N GLU A 142 15.01 7.58 -10.44
CA GLU A 142 16.09 6.59 -10.44
C GLU A 142 17.02 6.85 -9.25
N PRO A 143 17.66 5.81 -8.68
CA PRO A 143 17.67 4.41 -9.09
C PRO A 143 16.47 3.57 -8.60
N ALA A 144 15.57 4.11 -7.78
CA ALA A 144 14.45 3.33 -7.23
C ALA A 144 13.59 2.67 -8.31
N ARG A 145 13.27 3.39 -9.40
CA ARG A 145 12.42 2.86 -10.48
C ARG A 145 12.99 1.61 -11.12
N SER A 146 14.24 1.66 -11.60
CA SER A 146 14.89 0.48 -12.18
C SER A 146 15.00 -0.66 -11.17
N THR A 147 15.29 -0.34 -9.91
CA THR A 147 15.34 -1.30 -8.82
C THR A 147 14.01 -2.00 -8.59
N THR A 148 12.88 -1.27 -8.58
CA THR A 148 11.53 -1.85 -8.45
C THR A 148 11.24 -2.85 -9.56
N PHE A 149 11.56 -2.53 -10.82
CA PHE A 149 11.37 -3.48 -11.93
C PHE A 149 12.24 -4.73 -11.79
N GLN A 150 13.48 -4.58 -11.32
CA GLN A 150 14.37 -5.73 -11.08
C GLN A 150 13.86 -6.60 -9.93
N ALA A 151 13.37 -5.99 -8.85
CA ALA A 151 12.79 -6.69 -7.71
C ALA A 151 11.53 -7.47 -8.10
N VAL A 152 10.61 -6.84 -8.84
CA VAL A 152 9.40 -7.49 -9.37
C VAL A 152 9.75 -8.69 -10.25
N LYS A 153 10.70 -8.54 -11.18
CA LYS A 153 11.16 -9.65 -12.03
C LYS A 153 11.78 -10.78 -11.21
N CYS A 154 12.59 -10.45 -10.21
CA CYS A 154 13.23 -11.44 -9.33
C CYS A 154 12.17 -12.25 -8.56
N ALA A 155 11.22 -11.57 -7.91
CA ALA A 155 10.15 -12.23 -7.16
C ALA A 155 9.24 -13.08 -8.08
N LYS A 156 8.85 -12.54 -9.24
CA LYS A 156 8.00 -13.24 -10.22
C LYS A 156 8.69 -14.50 -10.76
N ASN A 157 9.98 -14.41 -11.11
CA ASN A 157 10.77 -15.56 -11.55
C ASN A 157 10.92 -16.64 -10.46
N ALA A 158 10.86 -16.25 -9.19
CA ALA A 158 10.84 -17.17 -8.06
C ALA A 158 9.44 -17.73 -7.74
N GLY A 159 8.42 -17.38 -8.53
CA GLY A 159 7.04 -17.86 -8.40
C GLY A 159 6.16 -17.07 -7.43
N ALA A 160 6.54 -15.85 -7.05
CA ALA A 160 5.68 -14.98 -6.26
C ALA A 160 4.53 -14.38 -7.10
N VAL A 161 3.36 -14.24 -6.48
CA VAL A 161 2.25 -13.43 -7.02
C VAL A 161 2.61 -11.96 -6.91
N ILE A 162 2.47 -11.20 -7.99
CA ILE A 162 2.77 -9.76 -8.01
C ILE A 162 1.51 -8.95 -7.72
N SER A 163 1.52 -8.23 -6.61
CA SER A 163 0.45 -7.32 -6.17
C SER A 163 0.86 -5.87 -6.44
N TYR A 164 -0.04 -5.08 -7.00
CA TYR A 164 0.23 -3.68 -7.34
C TYR A 164 -0.89 -2.75 -6.85
N ASP A 165 -0.52 -1.65 -6.21
CA ASP A 165 -1.42 -0.53 -5.89
C ASP A 165 -0.76 0.76 -6.40
N PRO A 166 -1.23 1.36 -7.51
CA PRO A 166 -0.63 2.59 -8.02
C PRO A 166 -0.55 3.67 -6.95
N ASN A 167 -1.60 3.85 -6.14
CA ASN A 167 -1.65 4.81 -5.03
C ASN A 167 -1.12 6.20 -5.43
N TYR A 168 -1.73 6.78 -6.46
CA TYR A 168 -1.28 8.00 -7.11
C TYR A 168 -1.19 9.17 -6.12
N ARG A 169 -0.07 9.90 -6.18
CA ARG A 169 0.20 11.09 -5.38
C ARG A 169 0.73 12.20 -6.27
N ALA A 170 -0.18 12.96 -6.87
CA ALA A 170 0.15 13.99 -7.86
C ALA A 170 1.37 14.89 -7.50
N PRO A 171 1.54 15.38 -6.25
CA PRO A 171 2.66 16.26 -5.90
C PRO A 171 4.06 15.61 -5.99
N LEU A 172 4.14 14.28 -6.04
CA LEU A 172 5.39 13.53 -6.15
C LEU A 172 5.81 13.26 -7.60
N TRP A 173 4.97 13.64 -8.57
CA TRP A 173 5.24 13.45 -9.99
C TRP A 173 5.52 14.78 -10.66
N ASN A 174 6.46 14.78 -11.61
CA ASN A 174 6.76 15.98 -12.40
C ASN A 174 5.55 16.48 -13.20
N ASN A 175 4.73 15.55 -13.69
CA ASN A 175 3.46 15.81 -14.35
C ASN A 175 2.66 14.50 -14.46
N GLU A 176 1.35 14.64 -14.63
CA GLU A 176 0.41 13.52 -14.73
C GLU A 176 0.73 12.58 -15.91
N LYS A 177 1.11 13.12 -17.07
CA LYS A 177 1.47 12.29 -18.24
C LYS A 177 2.60 11.30 -17.92
N THR A 178 3.64 11.77 -17.24
CA THR A 178 4.77 10.96 -16.80
C THR A 178 4.35 9.94 -15.74
N ALA A 179 3.45 10.33 -14.83
CA ALA A 179 2.89 9.43 -13.84
C ALA A 179 2.11 8.29 -14.50
N ILE A 180 1.19 8.61 -15.41
CA ILE A 180 0.39 7.64 -16.17
C ILE A 180 1.28 6.66 -16.92
N GLU A 181 2.26 7.15 -17.69
CA GLU A 181 3.18 6.30 -18.45
C GLU A 181 3.89 5.28 -17.55
N ARG A 182 4.45 5.74 -16.42
CA ARG A 182 5.22 4.90 -15.51
C ARG A 182 4.33 3.98 -14.69
N MET A 183 3.18 4.45 -14.20
CA MET A 183 2.21 3.61 -13.50
C MET A 183 1.71 2.47 -14.39
N ARG A 184 1.40 2.75 -15.67
CA ARG A 184 0.97 1.73 -16.63
C ARG A 184 2.07 0.75 -17.01
N SER A 185 3.34 1.16 -16.97
CA SER A 185 4.47 0.28 -17.29
C SER A 185 4.67 -0.90 -16.32
N MET A 186 4.04 -0.87 -15.13
CA MET A 186 4.03 -1.99 -14.19
C MET A 186 2.95 -3.04 -14.49
N LEU A 187 1.89 -2.67 -15.22
CA LEU A 187 0.74 -3.54 -15.50
C LEU A 187 1.11 -4.91 -16.10
N PRO A 188 2.06 -5.02 -17.06
CA PRO A 188 2.42 -6.31 -17.63
C PRO A 188 3.04 -7.30 -16.64
N PHE A 189 3.47 -6.85 -15.46
CA PHE A 189 4.08 -7.68 -14.43
C PHE A 189 3.12 -8.05 -13.30
N ALA A 190 2.06 -7.27 -13.10
CA ALA A 190 1.10 -7.46 -12.01
C ALA A 190 0.17 -8.65 -12.28
N ASP A 191 -0.12 -9.42 -11.25
CA ASP A 191 -1.12 -10.50 -11.27
C ASP A 191 -2.41 -10.03 -10.59
N MET A 192 -2.30 -9.15 -9.59
CA MET A 192 -3.41 -8.56 -8.85
C MET A 192 -3.20 -7.06 -8.74
N ILE A 193 -4.27 -6.28 -8.89
CA ILE A 193 -4.22 -4.82 -8.76
C ILE A 193 -5.36 -4.29 -7.91
N LYS A 194 -5.05 -3.29 -7.08
CA LYS A 194 -6.04 -2.43 -6.45
C LYS A 194 -5.84 -1.01 -6.93
N LEU A 195 -6.93 -0.30 -7.19
CA LEU A 195 -6.96 1.10 -7.55
C LEU A 195 -8.23 1.75 -6.97
N SER A 196 -8.25 3.06 -6.79
CA SER A 196 -9.51 3.78 -6.53
C SER A 196 -10.29 4.03 -7.82
N ASP A 197 -11.58 4.39 -7.67
CA ASP A 197 -12.39 4.88 -8.78
C ASP A 197 -11.77 6.12 -9.44
N GLU A 198 -11.15 7.02 -8.65
CA GLU A 198 -10.46 8.19 -9.19
C GLU A 198 -9.20 7.84 -10.00
N GLU A 199 -8.61 6.65 -9.79
CA GLU A 199 -7.42 6.17 -10.49
C GLU A 199 -7.73 5.41 -11.79
N THR A 200 -9.00 5.07 -12.05
CA THR A 200 -9.42 4.26 -13.21
C THR A 200 -8.94 4.84 -14.54
N ALA A 201 -9.15 6.14 -14.77
CA ALA A 201 -8.73 6.85 -15.98
C ALA A 201 -7.21 7.06 -16.06
N LEU A 202 -6.50 6.99 -14.93
CA LEU A 202 -5.04 7.06 -14.92
C LEU A 202 -4.44 5.75 -15.46
N LEU A 203 -5.04 4.61 -15.15
CA LEU A 203 -4.50 3.29 -15.51
C LEU A 203 -5.14 2.71 -16.77
N THR A 204 -6.31 3.19 -17.17
CA THR A 204 -7.09 2.67 -18.31
C THR A 204 -7.67 3.81 -19.17
N PRO A 205 -8.26 3.51 -20.34
CA PRO A 205 -9.03 4.50 -21.12
C PRO A 205 -10.40 4.86 -20.52
N TYR A 206 -10.80 4.26 -19.40
CA TYR A 206 -12.17 4.32 -18.87
C TYR A 206 -12.21 4.97 -17.48
N GLU A 207 -13.20 5.82 -17.25
CA GLU A 207 -13.55 6.35 -15.92
C GLU A 207 -14.50 5.43 -15.14
N ASN A 208 -15.29 4.63 -15.85
CA ASN A 208 -16.23 3.71 -15.23
C ASN A 208 -15.46 2.53 -14.58
N PRO A 209 -15.68 2.24 -13.28
CA PRO A 209 -15.01 1.15 -12.58
C PRO A 209 -15.14 -0.23 -13.22
N ASP A 210 -16.32 -0.59 -13.73
CA ASP A 210 -16.57 -1.88 -14.36
C ASP A 210 -15.82 -2.02 -15.69
N GLU A 211 -15.86 -0.97 -16.53
CA GLU A 211 -15.12 -0.93 -17.79
C GLU A 211 -13.61 -0.96 -17.57
N ALA A 212 -13.11 -0.18 -16.60
CA ALA A 212 -11.70 -0.17 -16.23
C ALA A 212 -11.23 -1.55 -15.71
N ALA A 213 -12.04 -2.20 -14.87
CA ALA A 213 -11.72 -3.53 -14.36
C ALA A 213 -11.68 -4.58 -15.48
N ASN A 214 -12.66 -4.58 -16.39
CA ASN A 214 -12.66 -5.47 -17.55
C ASN A 214 -11.44 -5.25 -18.45
N TYR A 215 -11.09 -3.99 -18.73
CA TYR A 215 -9.89 -3.66 -19.48
C TYR A 215 -8.63 -4.26 -18.85
N LEU A 216 -8.45 -4.13 -17.53
CA LEU A 216 -7.28 -4.68 -16.84
C LEU A 216 -7.24 -6.22 -16.89
N LEU A 217 -8.38 -6.90 -16.76
CA LEU A 217 -8.49 -8.36 -16.86
C LEU A 217 -8.15 -8.89 -18.26
N ASP A 218 -8.58 -8.16 -19.30
CA ASP A 218 -8.26 -8.46 -20.70
C ASP A 218 -6.76 -8.30 -20.98
N HIS A 219 -6.09 -7.40 -20.25
CA HIS A 219 -4.64 -7.17 -20.32
C HIS A 219 -3.82 -8.08 -19.39
N GLY A 220 -4.43 -9.13 -18.84
CA GLY A 220 -3.72 -10.24 -18.21
C GLY A 220 -3.73 -10.23 -16.68
N ILE A 221 -4.22 -9.16 -16.05
CA ILE A 221 -4.46 -9.14 -14.60
C ILE A 221 -5.49 -10.21 -14.24
N LYS A 222 -5.32 -10.88 -13.10
CA LYS A 222 -6.19 -11.99 -12.65
C LYS A 222 -7.30 -11.51 -11.74
N ILE A 223 -6.98 -10.58 -10.84
CA ILE A 223 -7.90 -10.01 -9.85
C ILE A 223 -7.74 -8.50 -9.83
N VAL A 224 -8.86 -7.78 -9.96
CA VAL A 224 -8.91 -6.32 -9.92
C VAL A 224 -9.84 -5.91 -8.79
N ALA A 225 -9.38 -5.01 -7.91
CA ALA A 225 -10.19 -4.37 -6.89
C ALA A 225 -10.26 -2.86 -7.15
N VAL A 226 -11.46 -2.34 -7.41
CA VAL A 226 -11.69 -0.90 -7.52
C VAL A 226 -12.40 -0.41 -6.27
N THR A 227 -11.69 0.32 -5.39
CA THR A 227 -12.28 0.86 -4.16
C THR A 227 -13.15 2.07 -4.47
N LEU A 228 -14.36 2.12 -3.90
CA LEU A 228 -15.42 3.10 -4.19
C LEU A 228 -15.73 3.96 -2.95
N GLY A 229 -14.69 4.27 -2.17
CA GLY A 229 -14.81 4.96 -0.88
C GLY A 229 -15.83 4.31 0.05
N LYS A 230 -16.82 5.09 0.50
CA LYS A 230 -17.89 4.63 1.43
C LYS A 230 -18.75 3.50 0.87
N GLU A 231 -18.78 3.31 -0.45
CA GLU A 231 -19.61 2.28 -1.10
C GLU A 231 -18.93 0.91 -1.10
N GLY A 232 -17.69 0.81 -0.60
CA GLY A 232 -16.92 -0.42 -0.50
C GLY A 232 -16.01 -0.63 -1.68
N VAL A 233 -16.13 -1.79 -2.34
CA VAL A 233 -15.21 -2.19 -3.42
C VAL A 233 -15.96 -2.97 -4.50
N LEU A 234 -15.58 -2.74 -5.77
CA LEU A 234 -15.89 -3.62 -6.88
C LEU A 234 -14.74 -4.62 -7.03
N ILE A 235 -15.00 -5.91 -6.82
CA ILE A 235 -14.01 -6.98 -6.98
C ILE A 235 -14.32 -7.79 -8.24
N CYS A 236 -13.32 -7.96 -9.10
CA CYS A 236 -13.49 -8.58 -10.41
C CYS A 236 -12.43 -9.66 -10.65
N ASN A 237 -12.82 -10.73 -11.32
CA ASN A 237 -11.93 -11.66 -12.01
C ASN A 237 -12.47 -11.93 -13.42
N ARG A 238 -11.82 -12.78 -14.20
CA ARG A 238 -12.28 -13.10 -15.57
C ARG A 238 -13.66 -13.77 -15.67
N LYS A 239 -14.15 -14.33 -14.57
CA LYS A 239 -15.41 -15.10 -14.56
C LYS A 239 -16.60 -14.22 -14.19
N ASP A 240 -16.41 -13.31 -13.24
CA ASP A 240 -17.49 -12.53 -12.63
C ASP A 240 -16.98 -11.25 -11.93
N HIS A 241 -17.91 -10.37 -11.58
CA HIS A 241 -17.66 -9.16 -10.79
C HIS A 241 -18.71 -9.01 -9.69
N GLN A 242 -18.32 -8.42 -8.56
CA GLN A 242 -19.22 -8.21 -7.43
C GLN A 242 -18.88 -6.91 -6.69
N LYS A 243 -19.89 -6.09 -6.44
CA LYS A 243 -19.78 -4.99 -5.48
C LYS A 243 -19.95 -5.52 -4.06
N VAL A 244 -19.00 -5.21 -3.19
CA VAL A 244 -18.99 -5.60 -1.77
C VAL A 244 -19.03 -4.33 -0.94
N SER A 245 -20.15 -4.11 -0.25
CA SER A 245 -20.38 -2.91 0.55
C SER A 245 -19.36 -2.75 1.67
N GLY A 246 -19.01 -1.50 1.96
CA GLY A 246 -18.23 -1.13 3.14
C GLY A 246 -19.03 -1.29 4.44
N PHE A 247 -18.38 -0.96 5.56
CA PHE A 247 -19.01 -0.89 6.87
C PHE A 247 -19.29 0.57 7.22
N SER A 248 -20.39 0.83 7.92
CA SER A 248 -20.63 2.15 8.51
C SER A 248 -19.61 2.42 9.60
N SER A 249 -19.02 3.62 9.61
CA SER A 249 -17.94 3.99 10.53
C SER A 249 -17.93 5.49 10.81
N GLN A 250 -17.46 5.87 11.99
CA GLN A 250 -17.27 7.27 12.35
C GLN A 250 -15.90 7.72 11.85
N VAL A 251 -15.88 8.43 10.71
CA VAL A 251 -14.63 8.82 10.04
C VAL A 251 -13.89 9.88 10.86
N VAL A 252 -12.65 9.56 11.24
CA VAL A 252 -11.70 10.45 11.92
C VAL A 252 -10.55 10.84 10.98
N ASP A 253 -9.96 9.87 10.30
CA ASP A 253 -8.86 10.06 9.35
C ASP A 253 -8.88 8.99 8.27
N THR A 254 -8.84 9.35 6.99
CA THR A 254 -8.87 8.39 5.88
C THR A 254 -7.48 7.89 5.47
N THR A 255 -6.42 8.38 6.11
CA THR A 255 -5.03 7.97 5.85
C THR A 255 -4.88 6.46 6.05
N GLY A 256 -4.35 5.77 5.04
CA GLY A 256 -4.11 4.32 5.11
C GLY A 256 -5.35 3.45 4.87
N ALA A 257 -6.53 4.01 4.59
CA ALA A 257 -7.75 3.22 4.37
C ALA A 257 -7.62 2.22 3.21
N GLY A 258 -7.09 2.68 2.06
CA GLY A 258 -6.86 1.84 0.89
C GLY A 258 -5.81 0.76 1.13
N ASP A 259 -4.70 1.12 1.80
CA ASP A 259 -3.62 0.21 2.15
C ASP A 259 -4.11 -0.86 3.13
N SER A 260 -4.91 -0.46 4.11
CA SER A 260 -5.56 -1.33 5.11
C SER A 260 -6.55 -2.30 4.47
N PHE A 261 -7.37 -1.81 3.53
CA PHE A 261 -8.26 -2.66 2.73
C PHE A 261 -7.44 -3.73 2.02
N TRP A 262 -6.38 -3.30 1.32
CA TRP A 262 -5.60 -4.20 0.50
C TRP A 262 -4.79 -5.20 1.31
N GLY A 263 -4.20 -4.80 2.43
CA GLY A 263 -3.51 -5.71 3.35
C GLY A 263 -4.46 -6.71 3.99
N GLY A 264 -5.65 -6.28 4.39
CA GLY A 264 -6.71 -7.17 4.86
C GLY A 264 -7.15 -8.17 3.79
N PHE A 265 -7.36 -7.70 2.55
CA PHE A 265 -7.71 -8.55 1.41
C PHE A 265 -6.61 -9.58 1.12
N MET A 266 -5.36 -9.12 0.98
CA MET A 266 -4.20 -9.96 0.69
C MET A 266 -3.98 -10.99 1.80
N SER A 267 -4.27 -10.64 3.07
CA SER A 267 -4.15 -11.57 4.19
C SER A 267 -5.05 -12.80 4.01
N GLN A 268 -6.30 -12.60 3.56
CA GLN A 268 -7.24 -13.69 3.35
C GLN A 268 -6.87 -14.48 2.09
N PHE A 269 -6.42 -13.81 1.04
CA PHE A 269 -5.90 -14.47 -0.16
C PHE A 269 -4.75 -15.43 0.19
N VAL A 270 -3.73 -14.98 0.91
CA VAL A 270 -2.59 -15.85 1.28
C VAL A 270 -3.01 -17.00 2.19
N LYS A 271 -3.91 -16.76 3.17
CA LYS A 271 -4.46 -17.81 4.03
C LYS A 271 -5.28 -18.85 3.28
N SER A 272 -5.91 -18.47 2.17
CA SER A 272 -6.71 -19.38 1.34
C SER A 272 -5.87 -20.38 0.55
N LYS A 273 -4.59 -20.05 0.30
CA LYS A 273 -3.64 -20.84 -0.52
C LYS A 273 -4.06 -21.04 -1.97
N PHE A 274 -5.02 -20.26 -2.48
CA PHE A 274 -5.36 -20.25 -3.90
C PHE A 274 -4.33 -19.50 -4.73
N ASN A 275 -4.25 -19.86 -6.02
CA ASN A 275 -3.66 -18.99 -7.02
C ASN A 275 -4.69 -17.95 -7.47
N PRO A 276 -4.26 -16.77 -7.96
CA PRO A 276 -5.19 -15.71 -8.38
C PRO A 276 -6.23 -16.16 -9.43
N GLU A 277 -5.84 -17.00 -10.39
CA GLU A 277 -6.73 -17.54 -11.44
C GLU A 277 -7.79 -18.53 -10.93
N ASP A 278 -7.55 -19.13 -9.77
CA ASP A 278 -8.41 -20.17 -9.21
C ASP A 278 -9.51 -19.60 -8.29
N CYS A 279 -9.32 -18.38 -7.78
CA CYS A 279 -10.27 -17.74 -6.89
C CYS A 279 -11.65 -17.53 -7.55
N SER A 280 -12.68 -18.09 -6.94
CA SER A 280 -14.08 -17.82 -7.26
C SER A 280 -14.52 -16.44 -6.76
N ILE A 281 -15.59 -15.89 -7.34
CA ILE A 281 -16.11 -14.58 -6.90
C ILE A 281 -16.59 -14.61 -5.43
N GLU A 282 -17.09 -15.75 -4.94
CA GLU A 282 -17.50 -15.91 -3.54
C GLU A 282 -16.31 -15.89 -2.56
N GLU A 283 -15.14 -16.38 -2.97
CA GLU A 283 -13.92 -16.26 -2.18
C GLU A 283 -13.42 -14.82 -2.19
N LEU A 284 -13.38 -14.19 -3.37
CA LEU A 284 -12.99 -12.79 -3.51
C LEU A 284 -13.89 -11.86 -2.69
N LYS A 285 -15.19 -12.15 -2.63
CA LYS A 285 -16.15 -11.44 -1.78
C LYS A 285 -15.83 -11.56 -0.29
N LYS A 286 -15.40 -12.74 0.18
CA LYS A 286 -14.95 -12.93 1.58
C LYS A 286 -13.69 -12.14 1.86
N PHE A 287 -12.72 -12.15 0.93
CA PHE A 287 -11.48 -11.39 1.06
C PHE A 287 -11.75 -9.89 1.10
N ALA A 288 -12.58 -9.39 0.18
CA ALA A 288 -13.04 -8.01 0.11
C ALA A 288 -13.80 -7.59 1.37
N ARG A 289 -14.69 -8.44 1.92
CA ARG A 289 -15.40 -8.14 3.16
C ARG A 289 -14.44 -8.00 4.35
N TYR A 290 -13.41 -8.85 4.44
CA TYR A 290 -12.38 -8.70 5.47
C TYR A 290 -11.59 -7.40 5.27
N GLY A 291 -11.13 -7.11 4.04
CA GLY A 291 -10.47 -5.84 3.72
C GLY A 291 -11.31 -4.61 4.10
N ASN A 292 -12.60 -4.60 3.74
CA ASN A 292 -13.52 -3.52 4.11
C ASN A 292 -13.64 -3.38 5.63
N ALA A 293 -13.64 -4.48 6.38
CA ALA A 293 -13.69 -4.42 7.84
C ALA A 293 -12.42 -3.77 8.42
N VAL A 294 -11.23 -4.17 7.95
CA VAL A 294 -9.95 -3.58 8.37
C VAL A 294 -9.92 -2.07 8.06
N ALA A 295 -10.23 -1.68 6.82
CA ALA A 295 -10.26 -0.28 6.40
C ALA A 295 -11.26 0.55 7.22
N SER A 296 -12.44 0.01 7.48
CA SER A 296 -13.49 0.69 8.25
C SER A 296 -13.10 0.97 9.71
N LEU A 297 -12.27 0.11 10.31
CA LEU A 297 -11.74 0.31 11.66
C LEU A 297 -10.54 1.27 11.67
N CYS A 298 -9.69 1.17 10.64
CA CYS A 298 -8.55 2.07 10.44
C CYS A 298 -9.01 3.53 10.42
N ILE A 299 -10.08 3.85 9.67
CA ILE A 299 -10.53 5.25 9.53
C ILE A 299 -11.20 5.85 10.77
N GLU A 300 -11.44 5.06 11.82
CA GLU A 300 -12.01 5.51 13.10
C GLU A 300 -10.94 6.06 14.06
N LYS A 301 -9.66 5.98 13.69
CA LYS A 301 -8.52 6.46 14.47
C LYS A 301 -7.61 7.32 13.57
N LYS A 302 -6.73 8.13 14.17
CA LYS A 302 -5.77 8.95 13.42
C LYS A 302 -4.54 8.14 13.00
N GLY A 303 -3.97 8.47 11.84
CA GLY A 303 -2.72 7.91 11.34
C GLY A 303 -2.91 6.64 10.50
N GLY A 304 -1.89 6.26 9.73
CA GLY A 304 -1.89 5.03 8.92
C GLY A 304 -1.55 3.80 9.75
N ILE A 305 -0.26 3.54 9.97
CA ILE A 305 0.24 2.34 10.67
C ILE A 305 -0.44 2.12 12.04
N LEU A 306 -0.56 3.19 12.85
CA LEU A 306 -1.03 3.10 14.23
C LEU A 306 -2.55 2.87 14.35
N SER A 307 -3.33 3.18 13.31
CA SER A 307 -4.79 3.03 13.33
C SER A 307 -5.26 1.64 12.92
N ILE A 308 -4.40 0.86 12.25
CA ILE A 308 -4.75 -0.46 11.71
C ILE A 308 -5.13 -1.39 12.87
N PRO A 309 -6.31 -2.03 12.81
CA PRO A 309 -6.85 -2.83 13.90
C PRO A 309 -6.11 -4.14 14.10
N GLU A 310 -6.21 -4.68 15.33
CA GLU A 310 -5.84 -6.06 15.60
C GLU A 310 -6.85 -7.03 14.95
N GLU A 311 -6.43 -8.27 14.65
CA GLU A 311 -7.30 -9.27 14.02
C GLU A 311 -8.60 -9.52 14.82
N LYS A 312 -8.52 -9.48 16.15
CA LYS A 312 -9.70 -9.63 17.04
C LYS A 312 -10.73 -8.51 16.85
N GLU A 313 -10.30 -7.27 16.63
CA GLU A 313 -11.20 -6.14 16.36
C GLU A 313 -11.88 -6.33 15.00
N THR A 314 -11.11 -6.77 13.99
CA THR A 314 -11.63 -7.07 12.65
C THR A 314 -12.70 -8.16 12.68
N PHE A 315 -12.48 -9.26 13.42
CA PHE A 315 -13.48 -10.31 13.58
C PHE A 315 -14.76 -9.82 14.27
N LYS A 316 -14.65 -8.95 15.28
CA LYS A 316 -15.83 -8.32 15.89
C LYS A 316 -16.60 -7.48 14.87
N ARG A 317 -15.92 -6.66 14.06
CA ARG A 317 -16.56 -5.85 13.01
C ARG A 317 -17.33 -6.71 12.01
N LEU A 318 -16.78 -7.86 11.60
CA LEU A 318 -17.42 -8.79 10.68
C LEU A 318 -18.73 -9.38 11.23
N GLN A 319 -18.83 -9.57 12.55
CA GLN A 319 -20.02 -10.11 13.23
C GLN A 319 -21.15 -9.08 13.40
N LEU A 320 -20.82 -7.79 13.48
CA LEU A 320 -21.79 -6.70 13.70
C LEU A 320 -22.60 -6.32 12.45
N SER A 321 -22.30 -6.92 11.30
CA SER A 321 -22.93 -6.58 10.01
C SER A 321 -23.63 -7.78 9.36
N VAL A 322 -24.18 -8.65 10.21
CA VAL A 322 -25.16 -9.69 9.86
C VAL A 322 -26.53 -9.24 10.35
#